data_AF-A0A536ZPP1-F1
#
_entry.id   AF-A0A536ZPP1-F1
#
_cell.length_a   1.000
_cell.length_b   1.000
_cell.length_c   1.000
_cell.angle_alpha   90.00
_cell.angle_beta   90.00
_cell.angle_gamma   90.00
#
_symmetry.space_group_name_H-M   'P 1'
#
loop_
_entity.id
_entity.type
_entity.pdbx_description
1 polymer ?
#
loop_
_entity_poly.entity_id
_entity_poly.type
_entity_poly.pdbx_seq_one_letter_code
_entity_poly.pdbx_strand_id
1 'polypeptide(L)'
;METATRRTPGLGEVIGRLLGEGRQLVADYAELGILDARRAAIRLAWILGAVLVAAVLVVTSWMGLVAASIVFAWGRGASWPIALGIAALFNLVAAAVLGWFTLRLAKELPFTALLRQLRGRDPEPPQ
;
A
#
# COMPACT_ATOMS: atom_id res chain seq x y z
N MET A 1 23.01 -38.60 -58.73
CA MET A 1 23.69 -37.73 -57.75
C MET A 1 22.90 -36.43 -57.66
N GLU A 2 21.87 -36.40 -56.81
CA GLU A 2 21.09 -35.19 -56.52
C GLU A 2 21.83 -34.36 -55.48
N THR A 3 22.32 -33.19 -55.89
CA THR A 3 22.91 -32.20 -54.99
C THR A 3 21.79 -31.41 -54.33
N ALA A 4 21.35 -31.85 -53.14
CA ALA A 4 20.45 -31.07 -52.29
C ALA A 4 21.20 -29.84 -51.75
N THR A 5 20.97 -28.69 -52.36
CA THR A 5 21.45 -27.39 -51.89
C THR A 5 20.79 -27.08 -50.54
N ARG A 6 21.53 -27.28 -49.44
CA ARG A 6 21.17 -26.72 -48.14
C ARG A 6 21.10 -25.19 -48.29
N ARG A 7 19.88 -24.63 -48.37
CA ARG A 7 19.68 -23.19 -48.14
C ARG A 7 20.11 -22.89 -46.71
N THR A 8 21.22 -22.17 -46.56
CA THR A 8 21.64 -21.59 -45.27
C THR A 8 20.54 -20.62 -44.83
N PRO A 9 19.96 -20.78 -43.62
CA PRO A 9 18.93 -19.88 -43.14
C PRO A 9 19.47 -18.45 -43.12
N GLY A 10 18.70 -17.52 -43.69
CA GLY A 10 19.11 -16.13 -43.83
C GLY A 10 19.20 -15.44 -42.48
N LEU A 11 20.14 -14.50 -42.33
CA LEU A 11 20.34 -13.74 -41.09
C LEU A 11 19.05 -13.02 -40.61
N GLY A 12 18.20 -12.60 -41.55
CA GLY A 12 16.88 -12.02 -41.25
C GLY A 12 15.87 -13.03 -40.68
N GLU A 13 16.01 -14.31 -40.99
CA GLU A 13 15.17 -15.39 -40.46
C GLU A 13 15.56 -15.73 -39.01
N VAL A 14 16.86 -15.64 -38.71
CA VAL A 14 17.38 -15.76 -37.33
C VAL A 14 16.94 -14.57 -36.47
N ILE A 15 17.07 -13.34 -36.99
CA ILE A 15 16.60 -12.13 -36.28
C ILE A 15 15.08 -12.16 -36.09
N GLY A 16 14.31 -12.59 -37.10
CA GLY A 16 12.86 -12.73 -37.00
C GLY A 16 12.44 -13.76 -35.95
N ARG A 17 13.17 -14.88 -35.85
CA ARG A 17 12.95 -15.89 -34.78
C ARG A 17 13.27 -15.34 -33.40
N LEU A 18 14.43 -14.69 -33.23
CA LEU A 18 14.81 -14.10 -31.95
C LEU A 18 13.84 -13.01 -31.49
N LEU A 19 13.34 -12.19 -32.42
CA LEU A 19 12.33 -11.17 -32.12
C LEU A 19 10.98 -11.79 -31.76
N GLY A 20 10.60 -12.89 -32.43
CA GLY A 20 9.41 -13.67 -32.11
C GLY A 20 9.49 -14.32 -30.72
N GLU A 21 10.61 -14.98 -30.43
CA GLU A 21 10.90 -15.60 -29.12
C GLU A 21 10.94 -14.56 -28.00
N GLY A 22 11.59 -13.41 -28.22
CA GLY A 22 11.63 -12.31 -27.26
C GLY A 22 10.24 -11.73 -26.98
N ARG A 23 9.40 -11.57 -28.01
CA ARG A 23 8.04 -11.06 -27.85
C ARG A 23 7.13 -12.04 -27.12
N GLN A 24 7.33 -13.33 -27.34
CA GLN A 24 6.62 -14.39 -26.64
C GLN A 24 7.03 -14.44 -25.16
N LEU A 25 8.32 -14.32 -24.85
CA LEU A 25 8.80 -14.19 -23.47
C LEU A 25 8.17 -12.99 -22.76
N VAL A 26 8.17 -11.81 -23.39
CA VAL A 26 7.56 -10.61 -22.79
C VAL A 26 6.06 -10.81 -22.53
N ALA A 27 5.34 -11.51 -23.41
CA ALA A 27 3.93 -11.82 -23.21
C ALA A 27 3.72 -12.75 -22.00
N ASP A 28 4.52 -13.81 -21.87
CA ASP A 28 4.44 -14.74 -20.73
C ASP A 28 4.79 -14.03 -19.39
N TYR A 29 5.83 -13.19 -19.39
CA TYR A 29 6.18 -12.38 -18.22
C TYR A 29 5.14 -11.32 -17.89
N ALA A 30 4.46 -10.75 -18.89
CA ALA A 30 3.36 -9.82 -18.66
C ALA A 30 2.15 -10.53 -18.03
N GLU A 31 1.83 -11.75 -18.47
CA GLU A 31 0.77 -12.56 -17.88
C GLU A 31 1.06 -12.89 -16.40
N LEU A 32 2.28 -13.36 -16.11
CA LEU A 32 2.74 -13.59 -14.73
C LEU A 32 2.71 -12.29 -13.89
N GLY A 33 3.20 -11.18 -14.45
CA GLY A 33 3.19 -9.88 -13.78
C GLY A 33 1.79 -9.37 -13.47
N ILE A 34 0.82 -9.59 -14.36
CA ILE A 34 -0.59 -9.23 -14.13
C ILE A 34 -1.20 -10.09 -13.01
N LEU A 35 -0.88 -11.38 -12.96
CA LEU A 35 -1.35 -12.28 -11.90
C LEU A 35 -0.80 -11.88 -10.52
N ASP A 36 0.49 -11.52 -10.45
CA ASP A 36 1.11 -11.03 -9.22
C ASP A 36 0.54 -9.67 -8.80
N ALA A 37 0.35 -8.75 -9.76
CA ALA A 37 -0.28 -7.45 -9.50
C ALA A 37 -1.73 -7.62 -9.00
N ARG A 38 -2.50 -8.53 -9.58
CA ARG A 38 -3.87 -8.82 -9.16
C ARG A 38 -3.89 -9.44 -7.76
N ARG A 39 -2.99 -10.38 -7.46
CA ARG A 39 -2.86 -10.98 -6.13
C ARG A 39 -2.44 -9.94 -5.09
N ALA A 40 -1.48 -9.07 -5.41
CA ALA A 40 -1.07 -7.96 -4.56
C ALA A 40 -2.21 -6.97 -4.31
N ALA A 41 -2.97 -6.61 -5.36
CA ALA A 41 -4.12 -5.72 -5.26
C ALA A 41 -5.23 -6.30 -4.37
N ILE A 42 -5.56 -7.59 -4.52
CA ILE A 42 -6.54 -8.25 -3.65
C ILE A 42 -6.07 -8.25 -2.19
N ARG A 43 -4.79 -8.55 -1.95
CA ARG A 43 -4.22 -8.51 -0.60
C ARG A 43 -4.25 -7.11 -0.01
N LEU A 44 -3.94 -6.09 -0.81
CA LEU A 44 -4.01 -4.69 -0.41
C LEU A 44 -5.44 -4.28 -0.08
N ALA A 45 -6.43 -4.70 -0.88
CA ALA A 45 -7.84 -4.45 -0.62
C ALA A 45 -8.29 -5.04 0.73
N TRP A 46 -7.86 -6.26 1.06
CA TRP A 46 -8.12 -6.86 2.37
C TRP A 46 -7.47 -6.08 3.51
N ILE A 47 -6.22 -5.65 3.36
CA ILE A 47 -5.52 -4.83 4.38
C ILE A 47 -6.24 -3.50 4.57
N LEU A 48 -6.56 -2.80 3.48
CA LEU A 48 -7.29 -1.53 3.52
C LEU A 48 -8.67 -1.69 4.16
N GLY A 49 -9.39 -2.75 3.81
CA GLY A 49 -10.67 -3.10 4.43
C GLY A 49 -10.54 -3.35 5.93
N ALA A 50 -9.55 -4.14 6.35
CA ALA A 50 -9.29 -4.41 7.76
C ALA A 50 -8.90 -3.14 8.53
N VAL A 51 -8.05 -2.29 7.95
CA VAL A 51 -7.66 -0.99 8.53
C VAL A 51 -8.87 -0.07 8.64
N LEU A 52 -9.73 -0.02 7.63
CA LEU A 52 -10.96 0.78 7.66
C LEU A 52 -11.90 0.31 8.78
N VAL A 53 -12.17 -1.00 8.87
CA VAL A 53 -13.02 -1.57 9.94
C VAL A 53 -12.42 -1.27 11.32
N ALA A 54 -11.11 -1.48 11.49
CA ALA A 54 -10.42 -1.17 12.73
C ALA A 54 -10.51 0.33 13.08
N ALA A 55 -10.31 1.22 12.11
CA ALA A 55 -10.43 2.67 12.30
C ALA A 55 -11.84 3.06 12.76
N VAL A 56 -12.88 2.54 12.10
CA VAL A 56 -14.28 2.76 12.49
C VAL A 56 -14.52 2.29 13.93
N LEU A 57 -14.11 1.05 14.26
CA LEU A 57 -14.28 0.50 15.62
C LEU A 57 -13.57 1.34 16.68
N VAL A 58 -12.36 1.81 16.39
CA VAL A 58 -11.59 2.69 17.30
C VAL A 58 -12.33 4.01 17.51
N VAL A 59 -12.81 4.66 16.44
CA VAL A 59 -13.57 5.92 16.54
C VAL A 59 -14.88 5.72 17.30
N THR A 60 -15.60 4.64 17.04
CA THR A 60 -16.85 4.32 17.74
C THR A 60 -16.60 4.06 19.23
N SER A 61 -15.60 3.25 19.56
CA SER A 61 -15.21 2.98 20.95
C SER A 61 -14.81 4.28 21.68
N TRP A 62 -14.05 5.15 21.00
CA TRP A 62 -13.66 6.45 21.52
C TRP A 62 -14.87 7.34 21.86
N MET A 63 -15.86 7.43 20.94
CA MET A 63 -17.09 8.18 21.20
C MET A 63 -17.87 7.60 22.39
N GLY A 64 -17.88 6.27 22.53
CA GLY A 64 -18.43 5.59 23.71
C GLY A 64 -17.74 6.00 25.02
N LEU A 65 -16.41 6.08 25.03
CA LEU A 65 -15.64 6.54 26.20
C LEU A 65 -15.93 8.01 26.54
N VAL A 66 -16.00 8.88 25.54
CA VAL A 66 -16.36 10.29 25.75
C VAL A 66 -17.77 10.40 26.33
N ALA A 67 -18.75 9.70 25.75
CA ALA A 67 -20.12 9.67 26.27
C ALA A 67 -20.18 9.14 27.71
N ALA A 68 -19.49 8.03 28.00
CA ALA A 68 -19.43 7.47 29.35
C ALA A 68 -18.82 8.45 30.35
N SER A 69 -17.77 9.19 29.96
CA SER A 69 -17.14 10.19 30.82
C SER A 69 -18.06 11.37 31.15
N ILE A 70 -18.86 11.83 30.17
CA ILE A 70 -19.86 12.89 30.35
C ILE A 70 -20.94 12.43 31.32
N VAL A 71 -21.50 11.23 31.11
CA VAL A 71 -22.55 10.66 31.99
C VAL A 71 -22.02 10.47 33.41
N PHE A 72 -20.79 9.97 33.55
CA PHE A 72 -20.14 9.80 34.84
C PHE A 72 -19.94 11.13 35.57
N ALA A 73 -19.49 12.18 34.86
CA ALA A 73 -19.35 13.52 35.43
C ALA A 73 -20.70 14.08 35.88
N TRP A 74 -21.75 13.88 35.09
CA TRP A 74 -23.11 14.30 35.45
C TRP A 74 -23.62 13.60 36.71
N GLY A 75 -23.41 12.28 36.83
CA GLY A 75 -23.78 11.50 38.02
C GLY A 75 -23.07 11.94 39.30
N ARG A 76 -21.94 12.67 39.18
CA ARG A 76 -21.21 13.29 40.29
C ARG A 76 -21.68 14.72 40.61
N GLY A 77 -22.73 15.20 39.95
CA GLY A 77 -23.24 16.56 40.10
C GLY A 77 -22.44 17.63 39.37
N ALA A 78 -21.60 17.26 38.40
CA ALA A 78 -20.86 18.24 37.60
C ALA A 78 -21.82 19.07 36.74
N SER A 79 -21.54 20.37 36.64
CA SER A 79 -22.30 21.28 35.78
C SER A 79 -22.00 21.01 34.31
N TRP A 80 -22.97 21.34 33.44
CA TRP A 80 -22.85 21.15 31.98
C TRP A 80 -21.56 21.72 31.35
N PRO A 81 -20.98 22.87 31.79
CA PRO A 81 -19.73 23.37 31.22
C PRO A 81 -18.54 22.47 31.53
N ILE A 82 -18.51 21.86 32.71
CA ILE A 82 -17.43 20.96 33.13
C ILE A 82 -17.46 19.69 32.27
N ALA A 83 -18.64 19.12 32.04
CA ALA A 83 -18.79 17.94 31.20
C ALA A 83 -18.35 18.21 29.75
N LEU A 84 -18.71 19.36 29.18
CA LEU A 84 -18.23 19.78 27.87
C LEU A 84 -16.72 20.05 27.86
N GLY A 85 -16.16 20.60 28.94
CA GLY A 85 -14.73 20.79 29.10
C GLY A 85 -13.95 19.46 29.07
N ILE A 86 -14.46 18.43 29.74
CA ILE A 86 -13.91 17.07 29.71
C ILE A 86 -13.97 16.51 28.28
N ALA A 87 -15.11 16.64 27.59
CA ALA A 87 -15.25 16.21 26.20
C ALA A 87 -14.28 16.93 25.25
N ALA A 88 -14.09 18.25 25.44
CA ALA A 88 -13.14 19.04 24.68
C ALA A 88 -11.69 18.55 24.92
N LEU A 89 -11.33 18.25 26.16
CA LEU A 89 -10.01 17.72 26.50
C LEU A 89 -9.73 16.38 25.79
N PHE A 90 -10.69 15.46 25.79
CA PHE A 90 -10.56 14.21 25.03
C PHE A 90 -10.36 14.47 23.54
N ASN A 91 -11.15 15.36 22.93
CA ASN A 91 -10.97 15.69 21.52
C ASN A 91 -9.60 16.30 21.21
N LEU A 92 -9.07 17.15 22.09
CA LEU A 92 -7.72 17.69 21.95
C LEU A 92 -6.65 16.60 22.05
N VAL A 93 -6.80 15.63 22.95
CA VAL A 93 -5.90 14.47 23.04
C VAL A 93 -5.93 13.66 21.75
N ALA A 94 -7.12 13.37 21.22
CA ALA A 94 -7.27 12.65 19.96
C ALA A 94 -6.62 13.41 18.79
N ALA A 95 -6.84 14.72 18.70
CA ALA A 95 -6.23 15.58 17.68
C ALA A 95 -4.69 15.61 17.80
N ALA A 96 -4.16 15.70 19.02
CA ALA A 96 -2.73 15.69 19.27
C ALA A 96 -2.08 14.35 18.88
N VAL A 97 -2.71 13.23 19.23
CA VAL A 97 -2.25 11.88 18.85
C VAL A 97 -2.25 11.74 17.33
N LEU A 98 -3.33 12.15 16.66
CA LEU A 98 -3.43 12.06 15.19
C LEU A 98 -2.40 12.96 14.49
N GLY A 99 -2.18 14.17 15.01
CA GLY A 99 -1.15 15.09 14.53
C GLY A 99 0.25 14.52 14.71
N TRP A 100 0.56 13.95 15.88
CA TRP A 100 1.85 13.30 16.14
C TRP A 100 2.07 12.07 15.23
N PHE A 101 1.04 11.25 15.05
CA PHE A 101 1.12 10.09 14.16
C PHE A 101 1.38 10.52 12.71
N THR A 102 0.69 11.57 12.25
CA THR A 102 0.91 12.16 10.91
C THR A 102 2.33 12.67 10.75
N LEU A 103 2.88 13.35 11.76
CA LEU A 103 4.26 13.83 11.75
C LEU A 103 5.29 12.69 11.80
N ARG A 104 5.01 11.60 12.54
CA ARG A 104 5.84 10.39 12.51
C ARG A 104 5.82 9.72 11.15
N LEU A 105 4.63 9.52 10.57
CA LEU A 105 4.50 8.97 9.22
C LEU A 105 5.23 9.82 8.20
N ALA A 106 5.14 11.16 8.27
CA ALA A 106 5.89 12.04 7.38
C ALA A 106 7.42 11.89 7.50
N LYS A 107 7.92 11.57 8.70
CA LYS A 107 9.35 11.32 8.94
C LYS A 107 9.79 9.91 8.55
N GLU A 108 8.90 8.93 8.72
CA GLU A 108 9.16 7.51 8.49
C GLU A 108 8.82 7.08 7.05
N LEU A 109 8.06 7.88 6.30
CA LEU A 109 7.67 7.59 4.92
C LEU A 109 8.95 7.42 4.09
N PRO A 110 9.26 6.19 3.67
CA PRO A 110 10.40 5.91 2.84
C PRO A 110 9.98 6.21 1.41
N PHE A 111 9.42 7.40 1.17
CA PHE A 111 9.05 7.87 -0.16
C PHE A 111 10.28 7.81 -1.06
N THR A 112 11.47 8.04 -0.49
CA THR A 112 12.76 7.80 -1.13
C THR A 112 13.02 6.32 -1.43
N ALA A 113 12.62 5.36 -0.58
CA ALA A 113 12.77 3.93 -0.88
C ALA A 113 11.73 3.42 -1.88
N LEU A 114 10.50 3.92 -1.82
CA LEU A 114 9.44 3.62 -2.79
C LEU A 114 9.78 4.23 -4.16
N LEU A 115 10.26 5.48 -4.19
CA LEU A 115 10.83 6.11 -5.39
C LEU A 115 12.08 5.37 -5.87
N ARG A 116 12.93 4.84 -4.98
CA ARG A 116 14.13 4.06 -5.35
C ARG A 116 13.78 2.70 -5.93
N GLN A 117 12.75 2.05 -5.40
CA GLN A 117 12.17 0.83 -5.98
C GLN A 117 11.47 1.12 -7.31
N LEU A 118 10.73 2.23 -7.44
CA LEU A 118 10.14 2.67 -8.72
C LEU A 118 11.18 3.12 -9.75
N ARG A 119 12.34 3.65 -9.32
CA ARG A 119 13.45 4.02 -10.20
C ARG A 119 14.26 2.82 -10.70
N GLY A 120 13.97 1.60 -10.24
CA GLY A 120 14.61 0.40 -10.74
C GLY A 120 16.13 0.44 -10.61
N ARG A 121 16.66 0.95 -9.47
CA ARG A 121 18.10 0.83 -9.23
C ARG A 121 18.38 -0.62 -8.84
N ASP A 122 18.68 -1.42 -9.85
CA ASP A 122 19.18 -2.80 -9.71
C ASP A 122 20.35 -2.83 -8.72
N PRO A 123 20.52 -3.93 -7.96
CA PRO A 123 21.67 -4.10 -7.09
C PRO A 123 22.93 -4.04 -7.94
N GLU A 124 23.81 -3.07 -7.62
CA GLU A 124 25.11 -2.94 -8.25
C GLU A 124 25.86 -4.27 -8.02
N PRO A 125 26.28 -4.97 -9.09
CA PRO A 125 26.94 -6.26 -8.95
C PRO A 125 28.24 -6.05 -8.16
N PRO A 126 28.56 -6.92 -7.20
CA PRO A 126 29.79 -6.83 -6.43
C PRO A 126 30.99 -6.92 -7.37
N GLN A 127 31.93 -5.99 -7.22
CA GLN A 127 33.20 -5.93 -7.95
C GLN A 127 34.14 -7.07 -7.53
#